data_AF-A0AA86JKR9-F1
#
_entry.id   AF-A0AA86JKR9-F1
#
_cell.length_a   1.000
_cell.length_b   1.000
_cell.length_c   1.000
_cell.angle_alpha   90.00
_cell.angle_beta   90.00
_cell.angle_gamma   90.00
#
_symmetry.space_group_name_H-M   'P 1'
#
loop_
_entity.id
_entity.type
_entity.pdbx_description
1 polymer ?
#
loop_
_entity_poly.entity_id
_entity_poly.type
_entity_poly.pdbx_seq_one_letter_code
_entity_poly.pdbx_strand_id
1 'polypeptide(L)'
;MAINSETRFILAFHLTKSRSEDSAFTLINEAKKFGEPSNFITDRLPSYNQAVAKVLPNTKHIPVAPMSSDTNNNLIESFNKTYKACYKAKKGFNSFEKANNLIYLFIFHYNFIRPHGSLNSHTPAEVAGFASNSKSKKIMVCCRLN
;
A
#
# COMPACT_ATOMS: atom_id res chain seq x y z
N MET A 1 -2.96 4.03 0.10
CA MET A 1 -1.92 3.10 -0.40
C MET A 1 -2.32 1.68 -0.06
N ALA A 2 -2.02 0.71 -0.92
CA ALA A 2 -2.16 -0.73 -0.76
C ALA A 2 -0.79 -1.41 -0.85
N ILE A 3 -0.45 -2.28 0.10
CA ILE A 3 0.84 -2.99 0.15
C ILE A 3 0.65 -4.48 0.41
N ASN A 4 1.31 -5.33 -0.37
CA ASN A 4 1.41 -6.75 -0.08
C ASN A 4 2.27 -6.95 1.17
N SER A 5 1.69 -7.50 2.22
CA SER A 5 2.32 -7.67 3.52
C SER A 5 3.37 -8.77 3.59
N GLU A 6 3.42 -9.72 2.64
CA GLU A 6 4.46 -10.75 2.56
C GLU A 6 5.68 -10.21 1.83
N THR A 7 5.46 -9.67 0.63
CA THR A 7 6.55 -9.21 -0.25
C THR A 7 6.96 -7.77 0.01
N ARG A 8 6.17 -7.03 0.79
CA ARG A 8 6.22 -5.57 0.95
C ARG A 8 5.99 -4.78 -0.33
N PHE A 9 5.58 -5.43 -1.42
CA PHE A 9 5.38 -4.75 -2.69
C PHE A 9 4.18 -3.80 -2.63
N ILE A 10 4.38 -2.54 -2.98
CA ILE A 10 3.31 -1.55 -3.04
C ILE A 10 2.52 -1.78 -4.32
N LEU A 11 1.25 -2.17 -4.17
CA LEU A 11 0.37 -2.56 -5.27
C LEU A 11 -0.34 -1.34 -5.88
N ALA A 12 -0.82 -0.45 -5.02
CA ALA A 12 -1.57 0.72 -5.46
C ALA A 12 -1.34 1.92 -4.54
N PHE A 13 -1.37 3.11 -5.12
CA PHE A 13 -1.33 4.36 -4.39
C PHE A 13 -2.31 5.34 -5.02
N HIS A 14 -3.01 6.10 -4.18
CA HIS A 14 -3.95 7.12 -4.63
C HIS A 14 -3.73 8.37 -3.78
N LEU A 15 -3.28 9.45 -4.43
CA LEU A 15 -3.18 10.78 -3.82
C LEU A 15 -4.43 11.56 -4.19
N THR A 16 -5.06 12.19 -3.21
CA THR A 16 -6.18 13.10 -3.45
C THR A 16 -5.85 14.51 -2.96
N LYS A 17 -6.49 15.50 -3.57
CA LYS A 17 -6.44 16.90 -3.08
C LYS A 17 -7.36 17.12 -1.87
N SER A 18 -8.41 16.31 -1.74
CA SER A 18 -9.39 16.35 -0.66
C SER A 18 -9.81 14.92 -0.28
N ARG A 19 -10.28 14.74 0.96
CA ARG A 19 -10.81 13.45 1.44
C ARG A 19 -12.21 13.22 0.86
N SER A 20 -12.29 12.58 -0.30
CA SER A 20 -13.55 12.07 -0.86
C SER A 20 -13.77 10.61 -0.47
N GLU A 21 -15.03 10.21 -0.29
CA GLU A 21 -15.40 8.81 -0.02
C GLU A 21 -14.97 7.86 -1.16
N ASP A 22 -14.88 8.38 -2.40
CA ASP A 22 -14.42 7.65 -3.59
C ASP A 22 -12.95 7.20 -3.53
N SER A 23 -12.16 7.75 -2.59
CA SER A 23 -10.74 7.43 -2.47
C SER A 23 -10.51 5.96 -2.10
N ALA A 24 -11.37 5.39 -1.24
CA ALA A 24 -11.28 4.00 -0.83
C ALA A 24 -11.63 3.07 -2.01
N PHE A 25 -12.70 3.36 -2.73
CA PHE A 25 -13.10 2.61 -3.92
C PHE A 25 -12.02 2.62 -5.00
N THR A 26 -11.46 3.79 -5.30
CA THR A 26 -10.40 3.93 -6.30
C THR A 26 -9.18 3.11 -5.91
N LEU A 27 -8.72 3.24 -4.66
CA LEU A 27 -7.56 2.51 -4.17
C LEU A 27 -7.75 0.99 -4.21
N ILE A 28 -8.92 0.48 -3.79
CA ILE A 28 -9.19 -0.96 -3.77
C ILE A 28 -9.35 -1.51 -5.19
N ASN A 29 -10.01 -0.78 -6.10
CA ASN A 29 -10.11 -1.21 -7.50
C ASN A 29 -8.73 -1.30 -8.17
N GLU A 30 -7.84 -0.33 -7.92
CA GLU A 30 -6.46 -0.40 -8.41
C GLU A 30 -5.70 -1.59 -7.81
N ALA A 31 -5.84 -1.84 -6.50
CA ALA A 31 -5.21 -2.99 -5.86
C ALA A 31 -5.77 -4.35 -6.37
N LYS A 32 -7.07 -4.42 -6.65
CA LYS A 32 -7.74 -5.64 -7.15
C LYS A 32 -7.20 -6.12 -8.50
N LYS A 33 -6.61 -5.23 -9.31
CA LYS A 33 -5.94 -5.61 -10.57
C LYS A 33 -4.82 -6.64 -10.37
N PHE A 34 -4.27 -6.72 -9.15
CA PHE A 34 -3.23 -7.68 -8.78
C PHE A 34 -3.78 -8.97 -8.16
N GLY A 35 -5.11 -9.12 -8.09
CA GLY A 35 -5.79 -10.26 -7.49
C GLY A 35 -6.58 -9.89 -6.24
N GLU A 36 -7.36 -10.87 -5.77
CA GLU A 36 -8.19 -10.73 -4.57
C GLU A 36 -7.50 -11.46 -3.40
N PRO A 37 -7.15 -10.75 -2.31
CA PRO A 37 -6.46 -11.35 -1.19
C PRO A 37 -7.43 -12.12 -0.28
N SER A 38 -6.94 -13.09 0.50
CA SER A 38 -7.78 -13.76 1.50
C SER A 38 -8.17 -12.83 2.65
N ASN A 39 -7.26 -11.93 3.02
CA ASN A 39 -7.45 -10.93 4.08
C ASN A 39 -7.07 -9.54 3.57
N PHE A 40 -7.92 -8.55 3.85
CA PHE A 40 -7.65 -7.14 3.58
C PHE A 40 -7.71 -6.33 4.87
N ILE A 41 -6.60 -5.70 5.22
CA ILE A 41 -6.44 -5.02 6.50
C ILE A 41 -6.51 -3.51 6.27
N THR A 42 -7.41 -2.82 6.96
CA THR A 42 -7.58 -1.36 6.85
C THR A 42 -7.66 -0.69 8.21
N ASP A 43 -7.61 0.64 8.23
CA ASP A 43 -8.12 1.40 9.37
C ASP A 43 -9.66 1.27 9.48
N ARG A 44 -10.23 1.76 10.58
CA ARG A 44 -11.68 1.71 10.86
C ARG A 44 -12.50 2.77 10.10
N LEU A 45 -11.96 3.37 9.03
CA LEU A 45 -12.73 4.37 8.29
C LEU A 45 -13.94 3.68 7.60
N PRO A 46 -15.18 4.15 7.82
CA PRO A 46 -16.38 3.47 7.30
C PRO A 46 -16.41 3.26 5.79
N SER A 47 -15.76 4.15 5.02
CA SER A 47 -15.64 4.04 3.57
C SER A 47 -14.95 2.76 3.12
N TYR A 48 -14.02 2.22 3.90
CA TYR A 48 -13.39 0.93 3.60
C TYR A 48 -14.35 -0.25 3.77
N ASN A 49 -15.25 -0.23 4.77
CA ASN A 49 -16.20 -1.33 4.98
C ASN A 49 -17.07 -1.52 3.73
N GLN A 50 -17.63 -0.43 3.21
CA GLN A 50 -18.48 -0.46 2.01
C GLN A 50 -17.68 -0.81 0.76
N ALA A 51 -16.48 -0.24 0.61
CA ALA A 51 -15.66 -0.45 -0.57
C ALA A 51 -15.10 -1.88 -0.65
N VAL A 52 -14.65 -2.47 0.46
CA VAL A 52 -14.19 -3.86 0.50
C VAL A 52 -15.35 -4.81 0.23
N ALA A 53 -16.50 -4.64 0.88
CA ALA A 53 -17.66 -5.50 0.67
C ALA A 53 -18.14 -5.52 -0.80
N LYS A 54 -18.05 -4.38 -1.50
CA LYS A 54 -18.46 -4.26 -2.90
C LYS A 54 -17.40 -4.75 -3.89
N VAL A 55 -16.12 -4.44 -3.64
CA VAL A 55 -15.05 -4.68 -4.62
C VAL A 55 -14.36 -6.03 -4.40
N LEU A 56 -14.29 -6.53 -3.16
CA LEU A 56 -13.59 -7.76 -2.78
C LEU A 56 -14.54 -8.72 -2.03
N PRO A 57 -15.56 -9.29 -2.71
CA PRO A 57 -16.60 -10.10 -2.08
C PRO A 57 -16.10 -11.41 -1.46
N ASN A 58 -14.96 -11.93 -1.91
CA ASN A 58 -14.35 -13.17 -1.41
C ASN A 58 -13.26 -12.92 -0.37
N THR A 59 -13.03 -11.66 0.01
CA THR A 59 -11.99 -11.27 0.95
C THR A 59 -12.55 -11.05 2.34
N LYS A 60 -11.87 -11.59 3.35
CA LYS A 60 -12.15 -11.25 4.75
C LYS A 60 -11.62 -9.85 5.05
N HIS A 61 -12.52 -8.90 5.30
CA HIS A 61 -12.15 -7.56 5.75
C HIS A 61 -11.77 -7.56 7.24
N ILE A 62 -10.63 -6.97 7.59
CA ILE A 62 -10.14 -6.87 8.98
C ILE A 62 -9.86 -5.39 9.30
N PRO A 63 -10.81 -4.68 9.93
CA PRO A 63 -10.62 -3.30 10.36
C PRO A 63 -9.85 -3.23 11.69
N VAL A 64 -8.63 -2.68 11.65
CA VAL A 64 -7.69 -2.65 12.78
C VAL A 64 -7.99 -1.48 13.72
N ALA A 65 -7.99 -1.75 15.03
CA ALA A 65 -8.16 -0.71 16.05
C ALA A 65 -6.90 0.17 16.16
N PRO A 66 -7.03 1.46 16.53
CA PRO A 66 -5.88 2.24 16.97
C PRO A 66 -5.16 1.48 18.11
N MET A 67 -3.84 1.32 18.00
CA MET A 67 -2.98 0.70 19.03
C MET A 67 -3.19 -0.80 19.32
N SER A 68 -3.82 -1.59 18.43
CA SER A 68 -3.84 -3.06 18.61
C SER A 68 -2.47 -3.66 18.30
N SER A 69 -1.92 -4.44 19.24
CA SER A 69 -0.62 -5.12 19.14
C SER A 69 -0.59 -6.24 18.09
N ASP A 70 -1.74 -6.85 17.78
CA ASP A 70 -1.77 -8.19 17.17
C ASP A 70 -2.07 -8.23 15.67
N THR A 71 -2.53 -7.14 15.06
CA THR A 71 -2.74 -7.04 13.61
C THR A 71 -2.52 -5.60 13.21
N ASN A 72 -1.41 -5.32 12.54
CA ASN A 72 -0.84 -3.98 12.62
C ASN A 72 -0.58 -3.36 11.25
N ASN A 73 -1.14 -2.16 11.06
CA ASN A 73 -0.89 -1.24 9.96
C ASN A 73 0.57 -0.73 9.88
N ASN A 74 1.48 -1.30 10.68
CA ASN A 74 2.90 -1.01 10.83
C ASN A 74 3.64 -0.86 9.52
N LEU A 75 3.32 -1.71 8.53
CA LEU A 75 3.99 -1.65 7.23
C LEU A 75 3.72 -0.32 6.53
N ILE A 76 2.48 0.12 6.53
CA ILE A 76 2.10 1.41 5.95
C ILE A 76 2.60 2.56 6.81
N GLU A 77 2.55 2.43 8.13
CA GLU A 77 3.08 3.46 9.03
C GLU A 77 4.59 3.65 8.86
N SER A 78 5.34 2.55 8.75
CA SER A 78 6.77 2.55 8.46
C SER A 78 7.04 3.20 7.11
N PHE A 79 6.32 2.79 6.06
CA PHE A 79 6.43 3.41 4.75
C PHE A 79 6.18 4.92 4.81
N ASN A 80 5.08 5.34 5.44
CA ASN A 80 4.70 6.74 5.56
C ASN A 80 5.74 7.54 6.34
N LYS A 81 6.35 6.97 7.40
CA LYS A 81 7.45 7.60 8.14
C LYS A 81 8.68 7.79 7.25
N THR A 82 9.08 6.76 6.50
CA THR A 82 10.22 6.86 5.57
C THR A 82 9.96 7.87 4.45
N TYR A 83 8.77 7.86 3.85
CA TYR A 83 8.38 8.83 2.83
C TYR A 83 8.40 10.26 3.39
N LYS A 84 7.83 10.47 4.59
CA LYS A 84 7.86 11.76 5.31
C LYS A 84 9.27 12.27 5.55
N ALA A 85 10.19 11.43 5.98
CA ALA A 85 11.58 11.81 6.15
C ALA A 85 12.22 12.22 4.82
N CYS A 86 11.98 11.46 3.74
CA CYS A 86 12.52 11.75 2.41
C CYS A 86 12.02 13.08 1.83
N TYR A 87 10.71 13.36 1.90
CA TYR A 87 10.19 14.59 1.29
C TYR A 87 10.35 15.81 2.20
N LYS A 88 10.45 15.69 3.54
CA LYS A 88 10.76 16.83 4.42
C LYS A 88 12.11 17.49 4.08
N ALA A 89 13.06 16.70 3.58
CA ALA A 89 14.33 17.21 3.09
C ALA A 89 14.19 18.01 1.77
N LYS A 90 13.08 17.87 1.05
CA LYS A 90 12.77 18.59 -0.19
C LYS A 90 11.91 19.81 0.14
N LYS A 91 12.23 21.00 -0.37
CA LYS A 91 11.51 22.28 -0.11
C LYS A 91 10.11 22.32 -0.75
N GLY A 92 9.20 21.46 -0.29
CA GLY A 92 7.80 21.43 -0.70
C GLY A 92 7.55 20.94 -2.13
N PHE A 93 6.27 20.80 -2.46
CA PHE A 93 5.81 20.42 -3.80
C PHE A 93 5.21 21.65 -4.46
N ASN A 94 5.92 22.24 -5.42
CA ASN A 94 5.45 23.43 -6.13
C ASN A 94 4.16 23.17 -6.97
N SER A 95 3.68 21.93 -7.08
CA SER A 95 2.38 21.57 -7.65
C SER A 95 1.92 20.17 -7.21
N PHE A 96 0.61 19.87 -7.35
CA PHE A 96 0.04 18.54 -7.09
C PHE A 96 0.62 17.46 -8.03
N GLU A 97 0.88 17.81 -9.29
CA GLU A 97 1.54 16.94 -10.25
C GLU A 97 2.95 16.56 -9.80
N LYS A 98 3.74 17.52 -9.31
CA LYS A 98 5.07 17.26 -8.75
C LYS A 98 5.00 16.36 -7.51
N ALA A 99 3.97 16.51 -6.68
CA ALA A 99 3.73 15.62 -5.55
C ALA A 99 3.45 14.18 -6.00
N ASN A 100 2.60 14.00 -7.01
CA ASN A 100 2.33 12.70 -7.62
C ASN A 100 3.62 12.08 -8.21
N ASN A 101 4.36 12.84 -9.01
CA ASN A 101 5.59 12.33 -9.63
C ASN A 101 6.63 11.92 -8.59
N LEU A 102 6.76 12.66 -7.48
CA LEU A 102 7.69 12.26 -6.43
C LEU A 102 7.26 10.97 -5.74
N ILE A 103 5.98 10.80 -5.41
CA ILE A 103 5.55 9.57 -4.75
C ILE A 103 5.64 8.38 -5.69
N TYR A 104 5.36 8.54 -6.99
CA TYR A 104 5.59 7.50 -7.99
C TYR A 104 7.05 7.08 -8.04
N LEU A 105 7.97 8.05 -8.14
CA LEU A 105 9.41 7.76 -8.14
C LEU A 105 9.86 7.09 -6.84
N PHE A 106 9.31 7.52 -5.70
CA PHE A 106 9.62 6.93 -4.41
C PHE A 106 9.13 5.49 -4.29
N ILE A 107 7.91 5.20 -4.75
CA ILE A 107 7.33 3.85 -4.80
C ILE A 107 8.14 2.96 -5.74
N PHE A 108 8.53 3.47 -6.92
CA PHE A 108 9.38 2.74 -7.85
C PHE A 108 10.72 2.36 -7.20
N HIS A 109 11.40 3.33 -6.59
CA HIS A 109 12.63 3.08 -5.87
C HIS A 109 12.43 2.09 -4.71
N TYR A 110 11.33 2.21 -3.96
CA TYR A 110 10.99 1.30 -2.86
C TYR A 110 10.80 -0.15 -3.34
N ASN A 111 10.08 -0.34 -4.45
CA ASN A 111 9.72 -1.66 -4.97
C ASN A 111 10.86 -2.35 -5.74
N PHE A 112 11.64 -1.60 -6.52
CA PHE A 112 12.55 -2.18 -7.52
C PHE A 112 14.04 -1.91 -7.28
N ILE A 113 14.40 -0.93 -6.45
CA ILE A 113 15.81 -0.52 -6.29
C ILE A 113 16.30 -0.76 -4.85
N ARG A 114 15.48 -0.42 -3.86
CA ARG A 114 15.90 -0.44 -2.45
C ARG A 114 15.82 -1.86 -1.88
N PRO A 115 16.93 -2.46 -1.43
CA PRO A 115 16.89 -3.69 -0.65
C PRO A 115 16.32 -3.42 0.76
N HIS A 116 15.62 -4.40 1.33
CA HIS A 116 15.01 -4.28 2.66
C HIS A 116 15.60 -5.33 3.60
N GLY A 117 16.06 -4.91 4.78
CA GLY A 117 16.57 -5.83 5.81
C GLY A 117 15.53 -6.87 6.23
N SER A 118 14.25 -6.49 6.29
CA SER A 118 13.14 -7.42 6.59
C SER A 118 12.85 -8.44 5.48
N LEU A 119 13.52 -8.31 4.33
CA LEU A 119 13.41 -9.19 3.16
C LEU A 119 14.77 -9.83 2.83
N ASN A 120 15.64 -10.03 3.84
CA ASN A 120 16.99 -10.58 3.65
C ASN A 120 17.79 -9.84 2.57
N SER A 121 17.72 -8.50 2.59
CA SER A 121 18.39 -7.61 1.62
C SER A 121 17.92 -7.74 0.16
N HIS A 122 16.75 -8.32 -0.08
CA HIS A 122 16.09 -8.28 -1.39
C HIS A 122 15.15 -7.08 -1.51
N THR A 123 14.87 -6.70 -2.75
CA THR A 123 13.82 -5.73 -3.11
C THR A 123 12.44 -6.40 -3.02
N PRO A 124 11.36 -5.61 -2.81
CA PRO A 124 10.01 -6.14 -2.84
C PRO A 124 9.65 -6.82 -4.17
N ALA A 125 10.17 -6.31 -5.29
CA ALA A 125 9.96 -6.88 -6.61
C ALA A 125 10.58 -8.28 -6.75
N GLU A 126 11.81 -8.49 -6.26
CA GLU A 126 12.45 -9.80 -6.27
C GLU A 126 11.66 -10.82 -5.44
N VAL A 127 11.24 -10.44 -4.23
CA VAL A 127 10.43 -11.33 -3.36
C VAL A 127 9.05 -11.60 -3.94
N ALA A 128 8.46 -10.62 -4.65
CA ALA A 128 7.21 -10.78 -5.38
C ALA A 128 7.34 -11.62 -6.65
N GLY A 129 8.56 -12.04 -7.03
CA GLY A 129 8.79 -12.93 -8.17
C GLY A 129 8.97 -12.22 -9.50
N PHE A 130 9.15 -10.89 -9.54
CA PHE A 130 9.46 -10.18 -10.79
C PHE A 130 10.81 -10.59 -11.40
N ALA A 131 11.69 -11.23 -10.61
CA ALA A 131 12.97 -11.76 -11.06
C ALA A 131 12.92 -13.25 -11.50
N SER A 132 11.79 -13.95 -11.33
CA SER A 132 11.73 -15.42 -11.52
C SER A 132 10.56 -15.86 -12.42
N ASN A 133 10.82 -16.83 -13.31
CA ASN A 133 9.87 -17.42 -14.25
C ASN A 133 8.75 -18.29 -13.61
N SER A 134 8.49 -18.22 -12.30
CA SER A 134 7.53 -19.12 -11.62
C SER A 134 6.29 -18.41 -11.06
N LYS A 135 5.12 -18.88 -11.48
CA LYS A 135 3.78 -18.38 -11.12
C LYS A 135 3.37 -18.72 -9.67
N SER A 136 2.66 -17.75 -9.07
CA SER A 136 1.71 -17.89 -7.94
C SER A 136 2.26 -17.84 -6.51
N LYS A 137 1.99 -16.74 -5.79
CA LYS A 137 1.96 -16.72 -4.30
C LYS A 137 0.79 -15.88 -3.78
N LYS A 138 0.26 -16.29 -2.63
CA LYS A 138 -0.90 -15.70 -1.94
C LYS A 138 -0.64 -14.24 -1.57
N ILE A 139 -1.69 -13.43 -1.61
CA ILE A 139 -1.61 -11.98 -1.41
C ILE A 139 -2.37 -11.65 -0.13
N MET A 140 -1.71 -10.94 0.79
CA MET A 140 -2.35 -10.25 1.91
C MET A 140 -2.04 -8.77 1.76
N VAL A 141 -3.04 -7.91 1.63
CA VAL A 141 -2.88 -6.48 1.33
C VAL A 141 -3.30 -5.60 2.52
N CYS A 142 -2.44 -4.66 2.92
CA CYS A 142 -2.76 -3.63 3.91
C CYS A 142 -3.03 -2.29 3.21
N CYS A 143 -4.06 -1.55 3.65
CA CYS A 143 -4.42 -0.24 3.11
C CYS A 143 -4.62 0.87 4.16
N ARG A 144 -4.25 2.11 3.81
CA ARG A 144 -4.58 3.35 4.57
C ARG A 144 -4.80 4.54 3.62
N LEU A 145 -5.78 5.39 3.91
CA LEU A 145 -5.95 6.69 3.24
C LEU A 145 -5.06 7.73 3.93
N ASN A 146 -4.44 8.62 3.15
CA ASN A 146 -3.75 9.80 3.69
C ASN A 146 -4.75 10.94 3.84
#